data_AF-A0A8S3IH02-F1
#
_entry.id   AF-A0A8S3IH02-F1
#
_cell.length_a   1.000
_cell.length_b   1.000
_cell.length_c   1.000
_cell.angle_alpha   90.00
_cell.angle_beta   90.00
_cell.angle_gamma   90.00
#
_symmetry.space_group_name_H-M   'P 1'
#
loop_
_entity.id
_entity.type
_entity.pdbx_description
1 polymer ?
#
loop_
_entity_poly.entity_id
_entity_poly.type
_entity_poly.pdbx_seq_one_letter_code
_entity_poly.pdbx_strand_id
1 'polypeptide(L)'
;MSYLFYIAFLEQSSEDSSYNTKRDLLACVGFFLVFGMTQTPDGVFVRPHPTLWRLALCFSVLYEIMLIYILFQTVDDARQLLQNIDPKLGVPLPDKDYGGSCRIYDWEHPEDPFHYFKDKMGFFVLSHFFDWWLKTLIVRDYWLCMVTSIGFEILEY
;
A
#
# COMPACT_ATOMS: atom_id res chain seq x y z
N MET A 1 9.65 10.38 20.84
CA MET A 1 9.99 11.70 21.43
C MET A 1 11.36 12.17 20.98
N SER A 2 12.45 11.42 21.18
CA SER A 2 13.83 11.87 20.85
C SER A 2 14.04 12.31 19.39
N TYR A 3 13.38 11.67 18.42
CA TYR A 3 13.44 12.04 17.00
C TYR A 3 12.75 13.39 16.70
N LEU A 4 11.61 13.67 17.34
CA LEU A 4 10.91 14.97 17.18
C LEU A 4 11.68 16.10 17.84
N PHE A 5 12.32 15.85 18.98
CA PHE A 5 13.24 16.80 19.60
C PHE A 5 14.44 17.10 18.69
N TYR A 6 14.98 16.09 18.00
CA TYR A 6 16.07 16.29 17.03
C TYR A 6 15.62 17.17 15.85
N ILE A 7 14.50 16.85 15.20
CA ILE A 7 13.97 17.65 14.07
C ILE A 7 13.65 19.08 14.50
N ALA A 8 13.01 19.26 15.66
CA ALA A 8 12.53 20.57 16.09
C ALA A 8 13.64 21.51 16.59
N PHE A 9 14.74 20.97 17.16
CA PHE A 9 15.75 21.79 17.85
C PHE A 9 17.17 21.65 17.32
N LEU A 10 17.50 20.58 16.59
CA LEU A 10 18.87 20.30 16.17
C LEU A 10 19.06 20.34 14.65
N GLU A 11 18.00 20.09 13.88
CA GLU A 11 18.05 20.18 12.42
C GLU A 11 17.66 21.59 11.94
N GLN A 12 18.55 22.24 11.18
CA GLN A 12 18.30 23.58 10.66
C GLN A 12 17.37 23.53 9.45
N SER A 13 16.47 24.51 9.31
CA SER A 13 15.59 24.63 8.15
C SER A 13 16.39 24.85 6.87
N SER A 14 16.08 24.09 5.83
CA SER A 14 16.62 24.30 4.47
C SER A 14 15.93 25.49 3.80
N GLU A 15 16.55 26.09 2.79
CA GLU A 15 15.88 27.08 1.91
C GLU A 15 14.87 26.40 0.96
N ASP A 16 14.97 25.08 0.77
CA ASP A 16 14.03 24.32 -0.06
C ASP A 16 12.71 24.03 0.69
N SER A 17 11.64 24.71 0.25
CA SER A 17 10.29 24.54 0.79
C SER A 17 9.74 23.12 0.61
N SER A 18 10.09 22.44 -0.48
CA SER A 18 9.64 21.06 -0.74
C SER A 18 10.26 20.10 0.27
N TYR A 19 11.57 20.24 0.53
CA TYR A 19 12.27 19.48 1.56
C TYR A 19 11.65 19.70 2.94
N ASN A 20 11.46 20.96 3.36
CA ASN A 20 10.89 21.27 4.67
C ASN A 20 9.48 20.68 4.81
N THR A 21 8.64 20.79 3.78
CA THR A 21 7.27 20.24 3.80
C THR A 21 7.28 18.72 3.97
N LYS A 22 8.14 18.00 3.24
CA LYS A 22 8.27 16.54 3.37
C LYS A 22 8.77 16.13 4.75
N ARG A 23 9.77 16.85 5.28
CA ARG A 23 10.31 16.63 6.63
C ARG A 23 9.23 16.84 7.69
N ASP A 24 8.50 17.95 7.62
CA ASP A 24 7.48 18.30 8.61
C ASP A 24 6.31 17.32 8.57
N LEU A 25 5.90 16.87 7.38
CA LEU A 25 4.90 15.82 7.22
C LEU A 25 5.37 14.48 7.83
N LEU A 26 6.63 14.08 7.61
CA LEU A 26 7.20 12.89 8.23
C LEU A 26 7.26 12.99 9.76
N ALA A 27 7.56 14.17 10.30
CA ALA A 27 7.51 14.42 11.73
C ALA A 27 6.08 14.27 12.29
N CYS A 28 5.08 14.85 11.62
CA CYS A 28 3.67 14.71 11.98
C CYS A 28 3.21 13.24 11.96
N VAL A 29 3.54 12.50 10.90
CA VAL A 29 3.25 11.07 10.78
C VAL A 29 3.95 10.29 11.90
N GLY A 30 5.23 10.55 12.15
CA GLY A 30 5.99 9.90 13.22
C GLY A 30 5.40 10.16 14.60
N PHE A 31 4.98 11.39 14.88
CA PHE A 31 4.26 11.72 16.12
C PHE A 31 2.96 10.93 16.24
N PHE A 32 2.13 10.94 15.20
CA PHE A 32 0.86 10.22 15.18
C PHE A 32 1.06 8.72 15.41
N LEU A 33 2.05 8.09 14.76
CA LEU A 33 2.34 6.66 14.94
C LEU A 33 2.78 6.35 16.37
N VAL A 34 3.67 7.15 16.96
CA VAL A 34 4.12 6.96 18.34
C VAL A 34 2.97 7.16 19.32
N PHE A 35 2.21 8.24 19.15
CA PHE A 35 1.04 8.51 19.98
C PHE A 35 0.02 7.38 19.88
N GLY A 36 -0.38 7.01 18.66
CA GLY A 36 -1.32 5.94 18.37
C GLY A 36 -0.89 4.62 19.00
N MET A 37 0.35 4.16 18.79
CA MET A 37 0.87 2.94 19.43
C MET A 37 0.72 2.93 20.96
N THR A 38 0.88 4.07 21.63
CA THR A 38 0.79 4.17 23.09
C THR A 38 -0.64 4.31 23.60
N GLN A 39 -1.51 4.98 22.86
CA GLN A 39 -2.85 5.35 23.33
C GLN A 39 -3.97 4.45 22.81
N THR A 40 -3.81 3.82 21.65
CA THR A 40 -4.86 2.93 21.12
C THR A 40 -4.97 1.68 21.99
N PRO A 41 -6.20 1.24 22.32
CA PRO A 41 -6.41 -0.01 23.06
C PRO A 41 -5.94 -1.22 22.24
N ASP A 42 -5.71 -2.34 22.93
CA ASP A 42 -5.40 -3.60 22.26
C ASP A 42 -6.61 -4.13 21.49
N GLY A 43 -6.36 -4.57 20.26
CA GLY A 43 -7.34 -5.24 19.42
C GLY A 43 -7.42 -6.74 19.68
N VAL A 44 -8.14 -7.45 18.81
CA VAL A 44 -8.31 -8.92 18.85
C VAL A 44 -6.99 -9.65 18.60
N PHE A 45 -6.07 -9.04 17.85
CA PHE A 45 -4.77 -9.62 17.54
C PHE A 45 -3.76 -9.37 18.66
N VAL A 46 -3.24 -10.46 19.24
CA VAL A 46 -2.27 -10.40 20.36
C VAL A 46 -0.86 -10.76 19.93
N ARG A 47 -0.70 -11.67 18.96
CA ARG A 47 0.60 -12.20 18.49
C ARG A 47 0.95 -11.64 17.11
N PRO A 48 2.21 -11.30 16.79
CA PRO A 48 3.39 -11.55 17.61
C PRO A 48 3.58 -10.57 18.78
N HIS A 49 3.09 -9.33 18.67
CA HIS A 49 3.08 -8.37 19.79
C HIS A 49 1.94 -7.35 19.61
N PRO A 50 1.22 -6.93 20.68
CA PRO A 50 0.09 -5.99 20.55
C PRO A 50 0.49 -4.64 19.94
N THR A 51 1.68 -4.11 20.25
CA THR A 51 2.20 -2.87 19.65
C THR A 51 2.29 -2.92 18.13
N LEU A 52 2.59 -4.08 17.54
CA LEU A 52 2.63 -4.22 16.08
C LEU A 52 1.25 -4.04 15.46
N TRP A 53 0.22 -4.54 16.13
CA TRP A 53 -1.17 -4.40 15.66
C TRP A 53 -1.72 -3.00 15.86
N ARG A 54 -1.36 -2.34 16.96
CA ARG A 54 -1.64 -0.91 17.15
C ARG A 54 -0.96 -0.06 16.08
N LEU A 55 0.29 -0.36 15.76
CA LEU A 55 1.03 0.31 14.68
C LEU A 55 0.38 0.06 13.32
N ALA A 56 -0.01 -1.18 13.02
CA ALA A 56 -0.71 -1.54 11.79
C ALA A 56 -2.02 -0.75 11.65
N LEU A 57 -2.84 -0.67 12.71
CA LEU A 57 -4.05 0.14 12.73
C LEU A 57 -3.75 1.62 12.43
N CYS A 58 -2.72 2.19 13.05
CA CYS A 58 -2.36 3.59 12.81
C CYS A 58 -1.91 3.82 11.35
N PHE A 59 -1.14 2.90 10.77
CA PHE A 59 -0.80 2.95 9.35
C PHE A 59 -2.02 2.82 8.45
N SER A 60 -2.96 1.94 8.76
CA SER A 60 -4.22 1.81 8.03
C SER A 60 -5.02 3.12 8.06
N VAL A 61 -5.12 3.79 9.21
CA VAL A 61 -5.81 5.09 9.31
C VAL A 61 -5.13 6.16 8.46
N LEU A 62 -3.80 6.25 8.48
CA LEU A 62 -3.07 7.19 7.63
C LEU A 62 -3.26 6.90 6.14
N TYR A 63 -3.27 5.61 5.77
CA TYR A 63 -3.53 5.17 4.41
C TYR A 63 -4.93 5.56 3.95
N GLU A 64 -5.97 5.32 4.77
CA GLU A 64 -7.34 5.71 4.44
C GLU A 64 -7.49 7.23 4.28
N ILE A 65 -6.88 8.02 5.18
CA ILE A 65 -6.88 9.49 5.05
C ILE A 65 -6.22 9.93 3.73
N MET A 66 -5.12 9.29 3.35
CA MET A 66 -4.45 9.56 2.07
C MET A 66 -5.31 9.17 0.87
N LEU A 67 -5.99 8.02 0.91
CA LEU A 67 -6.91 7.60 -0.14
C LEU A 67 -8.08 8.57 -0.29
N ILE A 68 -8.68 8.99 0.82
CA ILE A 68 -9.75 10.00 0.82
C ILE A 68 -9.25 11.31 0.22
N TYR A 69 -8.02 11.73 0.55
CA TYR A 69 -7.43 12.91 -0.07
C TYR A 69 -7.27 12.78 -1.59
N ILE A 70 -6.73 11.65 -2.06
CA ILE A 70 -6.54 11.34 -3.49
C ILE A 70 -7.88 11.25 -4.22
N LEU A 71 -8.92 10.72 -3.57
CA LEU A 71 -10.26 10.54 -4.14
C LEU A 71 -10.88 11.85 -4.63
N PHE A 72 -10.53 12.98 -3.99
CA PHE A 72 -11.02 14.31 -4.37
C PHE A 72 -10.09 15.07 -5.32
N GLN A 73 -8.96 14.49 -5.73
CA GLN A 73 -8.05 15.10 -6.69
C GLN A 73 -8.49 14.81 -8.13
N THR A 74 -8.06 15.65 -9.07
CA THR A 74 -8.14 15.28 -10.50
C THR A 74 -7.14 14.15 -10.79
N VAL A 75 -7.36 13.42 -11.88
CA VAL A 75 -6.45 12.34 -12.28
C VAL A 75 -5.02 12.86 -12.52
N ASP A 76 -4.89 14.04 -13.11
CA ASP A 76 -3.59 14.64 -13.40
C ASP A 76 -2.89 15.14 -12.13
N ASP A 77 -3.63 15.72 -11.17
CA ASP A 77 -3.07 16.14 -9.89
C ASP A 77 -2.65 14.93 -9.05
N ALA A 78 -3.45 13.86 -9.02
CA ALA A 78 -3.11 12.61 -8.33
C ALA A 78 -1.83 11.98 -8.92
N ARG A 79 -1.66 12.00 -10.24
CA ARG A 79 -0.45 11.53 -10.93
C ARG A 79 0.77 12.36 -10.55
N GLN A 80 0.64 13.69 -10.54
CA GLN A 80 1.73 14.59 -10.14
C GLN A 80 2.09 14.41 -8.67
N LEU A 81 1.10 14.16 -7.79
CA LEU A 81 1.35 13.89 -6.37
C LEU A 81 2.31 12.70 -6.18
N LEU A 82 2.13 11.63 -6.95
CA LEU A 82 2.97 10.43 -6.89
C LEU A 82 4.44 10.70 -7.25
N GLN A 83 4.75 11.76 -8.00
CA GLN A 83 6.13 12.16 -8.30
C GLN A 83 6.93 12.53 -7.05
N ASN A 84 6.23 12.89 -5.96
CA ASN A 84 6.89 13.15 -4.67
C ASN A 84 7.49 11.90 -4.04
N ILE A 85 7.04 10.72 -4.45
CA ILE A 85 7.49 9.40 -3.99
C ILE A 85 8.54 8.84 -4.94
N ASP A 86 8.23 8.80 -6.24
CA ASP A 86 9.17 8.38 -7.29
C ASP A 86 9.11 9.37 -8.46
N PRO A 87 10.23 10.05 -8.80
CA PRO A 87 10.27 11.04 -9.86
C PRO A 87 9.96 10.48 -11.26
N LYS A 88 9.97 9.16 -11.46
CA LYS A 88 9.58 8.51 -12.73
C LYS A 88 8.07 8.40 -12.93
N LEU A 89 7.27 8.72 -11.91
CA LEU A 89 5.82 8.68 -11.96
C LEU A 89 5.23 9.95 -12.60
N GLY A 90 3.90 10.06 -12.58
CA GLY A 90 3.17 11.20 -13.12
C GLY A 90 3.00 11.22 -14.65
N VAL A 91 3.38 10.13 -15.32
CA VAL A 91 3.07 9.89 -16.73
C VAL A 91 1.83 9.00 -16.87
N PRO A 92 1.12 9.04 -18.01
CA PRO A 92 0.08 8.07 -18.31
C PRO A 92 0.64 6.65 -18.22
N LEU A 93 -0.02 5.80 -17.43
CA LEU A 93 0.31 4.38 -17.36
C LEU A 93 -0.20 3.68 -18.63
N PRO A 94 0.54 2.72 -19.19
CA PRO A 94 0.04 1.92 -20.29
C PRO A 94 -1.15 1.08 -19.80
N ASP A 95 -2.21 1.04 -20.61
CA ASP A 95 -3.35 0.18 -20.32
C ASP A 95 -2.91 -1.28 -20.41
N LYS A 96 -3.14 -2.04 -19.32
CA LYS A 96 -2.88 -3.47 -19.30
C LYS A 96 -4.17 -4.22 -19.64
N ASP A 97 -4.12 -5.03 -20.70
CA ASP A 97 -5.22 -5.91 -21.06
C ASP A 97 -5.23 -7.15 -20.16
N TYR A 98 -6.02 -7.09 -19.09
CA TYR A 98 -6.25 -8.25 -18.21
C TYR A 98 -7.21 -9.28 -18.83
N GLY A 99 -8.04 -8.92 -19.80
CA GLY A 99 -9.07 -9.77 -20.43
C GLY A 99 -8.68 -10.44 -21.76
N GLY A 100 -7.44 -10.27 -22.22
CA GLY A 100 -6.93 -10.88 -23.46
C GLY A 100 -6.84 -12.42 -23.46
N SER A 101 -6.24 -12.98 -24.52
CA SER A 101 -6.14 -14.44 -24.76
C SER A 101 -5.67 -15.26 -23.54
N CYS A 102 -6.41 -16.33 -23.21
CA CYS A 102 -6.07 -17.26 -22.13
C CYS A 102 -5.21 -18.45 -22.59
N ARG A 103 -4.63 -18.39 -23.80
CA ARG A 103 -3.79 -19.49 -24.32
C ARG A 103 -2.53 -19.60 -23.45
N ILE A 104 -2.26 -20.79 -22.93
CA ILE A 104 -1.02 -21.05 -22.18
C ILE A 104 0.17 -21.14 -23.14
N TYR A 105 -0.05 -21.77 -24.29
CA TYR A 105 0.95 -21.94 -25.35
C TYR A 105 0.41 -21.35 -26.65
N ASP A 106 1.16 -20.43 -27.24
CA ASP A 106 0.88 -19.85 -28.54
C ASP A 106 1.84 -20.38 -29.59
N TRP A 107 1.31 -21.21 -30.48
CA TRP A 107 2.04 -21.76 -31.62
C TRP A 107 2.36 -20.71 -32.70
N GLU A 108 1.71 -19.54 -32.66
CA GLU A 108 1.92 -18.45 -33.62
C GLU A 108 3.17 -17.60 -33.28
N HIS A 109 3.67 -17.68 -32.04
CA HIS A 109 4.84 -16.96 -31.55
C HIS A 109 5.91 -17.91 -30.97
N PRO A 110 6.64 -18.67 -31.82
CA PRO A 110 7.56 -19.72 -31.37
C PRO A 110 8.79 -19.24 -30.57
N GLU A 111 9.15 -17.96 -30.65
CA GLU A 111 10.26 -17.36 -29.87
C GLU A 111 9.90 -17.12 -28.39
N ASP A 112 8.63 -16.82 -28.09
CA ASP A 112 8.10 -16.76 -26.72
C ASP A 112 6.66 -17.32 -26.68
N PRO A 113 6.51 -18.66 -26.78
CA PRO A 113 5.19 -19.27 -26.91
C PRO A 113 4.38 -19.19 -25.61
N PHE A 114 4.98 -18.81 -24.48
CA PHE A 114 4.30 -18.67 -23.19
C PHE A 114 4.04 -17.20 -22.80
N HIS A 115 4.17 -16.25 -23.75
CA HIS A 115 4.06 -14.82 -23.45
C HIS A 115 2.72 -14.46 -22.79
N TYR A 116 1.59 -15.01 -23.25
CA TYR A 116 0.28 -14.79 -22.62
C TYR A 116 0.26 -15.28 -21.17
N PHE A 117 0.74 -16.50 -20.92
CA PHE A 117 0.80 -17.05 -19.57
C PHE A 117 1.68 -16.19 -18.64
N LYS A 118 2.88 -15.80 -19.10
CA LYS A 118 3.80 -14.97 -18.32
C LYS A 118 3.21 -13.59 -18.01
N ASP A 119 2.51 -12.98 -18.96
CA ASP A 119 1.88 -11.67 -18.75
C ASP A 119 0.80 -11.71 -17.66
N LYS A 120 0.03 -12.81 -17.58
CA LYS A 120 -0.99 -13.01 -16.54
C LYS A 120 -0.39 -13.45 -15.20
N MET A 121 0.69 -14.22 -15.20
CA MET A 121 1.45 -14.63 -14.00
C MET A 121 2.37 -13.53 -13.47
N GLY A 122 1.87 -12.30 -13.42
CA GLY A 122 2.59 -11.15 -12.91
C GLY A 122 2.65 -11.09 -11.37
N PHE A 123 3.20 -9.99 -10.88
CA PHE A 123 3.31 -9.70 -9.44
C PHE A 123 1.96 -9.79 -8.71
N PHE A 124 0.86 -9.49 -9.40
CA PHE A 124 -0.50 -9.60 -8.87
C PHE A 124 -0.83 -10.99 -8.33
N VAL A 125 -0.50 -12.07 -9.07
CA VAL A 125 -0.83 -13.44 -8.64
C VAL A 125 -0.01 -13.81 -7.40
N LEU A 126 1.27 -13.44 -7.38
CA LEU A 126 2.13 -13.67 -6.21
C LEU A 126 1.65 -12.88 -5.00
N SER A 127 1.31 -11.60 -5.18
CA SER A 127 0.81 -10.76 -4.09
C SER A 127 -0.49 -11.31 -3.51
N HIS A 128 -1.41 -11.77 -4.36
CA HIS A 128 -2.68 -12.39 -3.92
C HIS A 128 -2.45 -13.69 -3.17
N PHE A 129 -1.55 -14.55 -3.65
CA PHE A 129 -1.21 -15.79 -2.97
C PHE A 129 -0.63 -15.53 -1.57
N PHE A 130 0.35 -14.62 -1.48
CA PHE A 130 0.99 -14.29 -0.20
C PHE A 130 0.04 -13.56 0.76
N ASP A 131 -0.81 -12.66 0.25
CA ASP A 131 -1.84 -12.00 1.04
C ASP A 131 -2.79 -13.04 1.66
N TRP A 132 -3.36 -13.92 0.82
CA TRP A 132 -4.30 -14.93 1.29
C TRP A 132 -3.65 -15.87 2.30
N TRP A 133 -2.44 -16.35 2.01
CA TRP A 133 -1.68 -17.19 2.94
C TRP A 133 -1.44 -16.49 4.28
N LEU A 134 -0.92 -15.27 4.28
CA LEU A 134 -0.63 -14.51 5.50
C LEU A 134 -1.92 -14.22 6.29
N LYS A 135 -3.00 -13.86 5.60
CA LYS A 135 -4.31 -13.64 6.18
C LYS A 135 -4.82 -14.87 6.91
N THR A 136 -4.67 -16.07 6.35
CA THR A 136 -5.06 -17.32 7.06
C THR A 136 -4.28 -17.53 8.35
N LEU A 137 -3.00 -17.14 8.40
CA LEU A 137 -2.16 -17.24 9.59
C LEU A 137 -2.51 -16.21 10.66
N ILE A 138 -2.93 -15.01 10.26
CA ILE A 138 -3.30 -13.91 11.16
C ILE A 138 -4.71 -14.13 11.73
N VAL A 139 -5.70 -14.34 10.84
CA VAL A 139 -7.12 -14.41 11.19
C VAL A 139 -7.46 -15.72 11.88
N ARG A 140 -6.88 -16.84 11.42
CA ARG A 140 -7.04 -18.19 12.00
C ARG A 140 -8.50 -18.65 12.15
N ASP A 141 -9.41 -18.05 11.38
CA ASP A 141 -10.83 -18.40 11.31
C ASP A 141 -11.19 -18.63 9.84
N TYR A 142 -11.65 -19.85 9.54
CA TYR A 142 -11.96 -20.26 8.18
C TYR A 142 -13.14 -19.47 7.60
N TRP A 143 -14.19 -19.23 8.39
CA TRP A 143 -15.39 -18.55 7.92
C TRP A 143 -15.12 -17.08 7.63
N LEU A 144 -14.40 -16.41 8.53
CA LEU A 144 -14.02 -15.01 8.32
C LEU A 144 -13.12 -14.85 7.10
N CYS A 145 -12.16 -15.76 6.90
CA CYS A 145 -11.34 -15.80 5.69
C CYS A 145 -12.18 -15.98 4.42
N MET A 146 -13.16 -16.89 4.42
CA MET A 146 -14.04 -17.12 3.28
C MET A 146 -14.93 -15.92 2.97
N VAL A 147 -15.57 -15.32 3.99
CA VAL A 147 -16.43 -14.14 3.82
C VAL A 147 -15.64 -12.98 3.23
N THR A 148 -14.44 -12.73 3.75
CA THR A 148 -13.57 -11.65 3.25
C THR A 148 -13.00 -11.95 1.87
N SER A 149 -12.74 -13.22 1.52
CA SER A 149 -12.35 -13.60 0.15
C SER A 149 -13.48 -13.39 -0.85
N ILE A 150 -14.70 -13.82 -0.52
CA ILE A 150 -15.87 -13.58 -1.38
C ILE A 150 -16.14 -12.08 -1.52
N GLY A 151 -16.04 -11.32 -0.42
CA GLY A 151 -16.20 -9.88 -0.43
C GLY A 151 -15.18 -9.16 -1.31
N PHE A 152 -13.93 -9.62 -1.33
CA PHE A 152 -12.90 -9.10 -2.22
C PHE A 152 -13.28 -9.31 -3.69
N GLU A 153 -13.65 -10.53 -4.07
CA GLU A 153 -14.06 -10.85 -5.45
C GLU A 153 -15.25 -9.97 -5.89
N ILE A 154 -16.25 -9.76 -5.04
CA ILE A 154 -17.41 -8.91 -5.37
C ILE A 154 -17.01 -7.46 -5.63
N LEU A 155 -16.00 -6.93 -4.94
CA LEU A 155 -15.53 -5.55 -5.09
C LEU A 155 -14.57 -5.36 -6.26
N GLU A 156 -13.98 -6.44 -6.78
CA GLU A 156 -13.06 -6.40 -7.91
C GLU A 156 -13.77 -6.22 -9.26
N TYR A 157 -15.04 -6.64 -9.37
CA TYR A 157 -15.88 -6.55 -10.58
C TYR A 157 -16.85 -5.35 -10.56
#